data_AF-A0A1E7IDK4-F1
#
_entry.id   AF-A0A1E7IDK4-F1
#
_cell.length_a   1.000
_cell.length_b   1.000
_cell.length_c   1.000
_cell.angle_alpha   90.00
_cell.angle_beta   90.00
_cell.angle_gamma   90.00
#
_symmetry.space_group_name_H-M   'P 1'
#
loop_
_entity.id
_entity.type
_entity.pdbx_description
1 polymer ?
#
loop_
_entity_poly.entity_id
_entity_poly.type
_entity_poly.pdbx_seq_one_letter_code
_entity_poly.pdbx_strand_id
1 'polypeptide(L)'
;MFWFILLLLLAGAGFYFYQKMMTIEREIRAEQEVEMAGDTMAQEPVVVEDVASETAAAVVEKKEEASAGEIEPARVEEKVLAAIAKQPGIKQTELYTIFSAENKKQLQRVLKEMADNGQLKREKEGSSYLLFPG
;
A
#
# COMPACT_ATOMS: atom_id res chain seq x y z
N MET A 1 35.58 -11.04 25.86
CA MET A 1 35.17 -12.27 25.15
C MET A 1 33.68 -12.29 24.84
N PHE A 2 32.77 -12.14 25.81
CA PHE A 2 31.30 -12.14 25.57
C PHE A 2 30.83 -11.11 24.53
N TRP A 3 31.37 -9.88 24.57
CA TRP A 3 30.98 -8.83 23.62
C TRP A 3 31.34 -9.16 22.17
N PHE A 4 32.45 -9.86 21.94
CA PHE A 4 32.84 -10.33 20.60
C PHE A 4 31.89 -11.39 20.06
N ILE A 5 31.41 -12.30 20.92
CA ILE A 5 30.41 -13.32 20.54
C ILE A 5 29.11 -12.64 20.12
N LEU A 6 28.69 -11.63 20.87
CA LEU A 6 27.48 -10.86 20.59
C LEU A 6 27.59 -10.08 19.27
N LEU A 7 28.76 -9.48 19.01
CA LEU A 7 29.06 -8.78 17.76
C LEU A 7 29.09 -9.75 16.56
N LEU A 8 29.68 -10.94 16.72
CA LEU A 8 29.66 -12.01 15.72
C LEU A 8 28.24 -12.50 15.41
N LEU A 9 27.41 -12.65 16.45
CA LEU A 9 26.02 -13.08 16.30
C LEU A 9 25.20 -12.02 15.57
N LEU A 10 25.40 -10.74 15.89
CA LEU A 10 24.73 -9.62 15.22
C LEU A 10 25.16 -9.51 13.74
N ALA A 11 26.46 -9.64 13.47
CA ALA A 11 27.00 -9.63 12.11
C ALA A 11 26.49 -10.83 11.29
N GLY A 12 26.47 -12.03 11.89
CA GLY A 12 25.93 -13.25 11.27
C GLY A 12 24.44 -13.15 10.98
N ALA A 13 23.65 -12.64 11.93
CA ALA A 13 22.21 -12.41 11.75
C ALA A 13 21.95 -11.38 10.65
N GLY A 14 22.70 -10.27 10.64
CA GLY A 14 22.62 -9.25 9.59
C GLY A 14 22.96 -9.81 8.20
N PHE A 15 24.02 -10.61 8.10
CA PHE A 15 24.43 -11.26 6.85
C PHE A 15 23.37 -12.25 6.34
N TYR A 16 22.81 -13.07 7.24
CA TYR A 16 21.74 -14.01 6.89
C TYR A 16 20.49 -13.28 6.38
N PHE A 17 20.08 -12.19 7.05
CA PHE A 17 18.94 -11.38 6.62
C PHE A 17 19.18 -10.75 5.26
N TYR A 18 20.39 -10.23 5.01
CA TYR A 18 20.77 -9.68 3.72
C TYR A 18 20.70 -10.72 2.60
N GLN A 19 21.23 -11.92 2.83
CA GLN A 19 21.11 -13.02 1.86
C GLN A 19 19.66 -13.38 1.60
N LYS A 20 18.83 -13.49 2.64
CA LYS A 20 17.42 -13.85 2.50
C LYS A 20 16.64 -12.82 1.68
N MET A 21 16.88 -11.53 1.89
CA MET A 21 16.28 -10.45 1.09
C MET A 21 16.70 -10.53 -0.37
N MET A 22 17.99 -10.76 -0.66
CA MET A 22 18.51 -10.84 -2.03
C MET A 22 17.98 -12.06 -2.80
N THR A 23 17.63 -13.14 -2.11
CA THR A 23 16.97 -14.30 -2.72
C THR A 23 15.53 -13.97 -3.10
N ILE A 24 14.79 -13.32 -2.20
CA ILE A 24 13.40 -12.91 -2.46
C ILE A 24 13.31 -11.93 -3.64
N GLU A 25 14.23 -10.96 -3.72
CA GLU A 25 14.26 -10.03 -4.85
C GLU A 25 14.50 -10.73 -6.20
N ARG A 26 15.33 -11.79 -6.21
CA ARG A 26 15.60 -12.57 -7.42
C ARG A 26 14.41 -13.44 -7.82
N GLU A 27 13.70 -14.02 -6.86
CA GLU A 27 12.47 -14.79 -7.11
C GLU A 27 11.39 -13.88 -7.73
N ILE A 28 11.18 -12.69 -7.17
CA ILE A 28 10.19 -11.73 -7.69
C ILE A 28 10.54 -11.25 -9.11
N ARG A 29 11.81 -10.95 -9.39
CA ARG A 29 12.22 -10.52 -10.74
C ARG A 29 12.07 -11.66 -11.75
N ALA A 30 12.39 -12.90 -11.35
CA ALA A 30 12.20 -14.06 -12.22
C ALA A 30 10.72 -14.30 -12.54
N GLU A 31 9.83 -14.13 -11.57
CA GLU A 31 8.38 -14.21 -11.78
C GLU A 31 7.87 -13.09 -12.70
N GLN A 32 8.35 -11.86 -12.53
CA GLN A 32 7.98 -10.72 -13.41
C GLN A 32 8.49 -10.90 -14.85
N GLU A 33 9.67 -11.48 -15.04
CA GLU A 33 10.20 -11.78 -16.38
C GLU A 33 9.39 -12.89 -17.05
N VAL A 34 8.90 -13.89 -16.31
CA VAL A 34 8.02 -14.95 -16.84
C VAL A 34 6.63 -14.41 -17.17
N GLU A 35 6.06 -13.53 -16.35
CA GLU A 35 4.77 -12.89 -16.63
C GLU A 35 4.86 -11.95 -17.84
N MET A 36 5.92 -11.12 -17.95
CA MET A 36 6.11 -10.24 -19.12
C MET A 36 6.44 -11.02 -20.40
N ALA A 37 7.15 -12.14 -20.32
CA ALA A 37 7.39 -13.00 -21.47
C ALA A 37 6.12 -13.75 -21.93
N GLY A 38 5.19 -14.04 -21.00
CA GLY A 38 3.89 -14.65 -21.31
C GLY A 38 2.92 -13.67 -22.00
N ASP A 39 2.95 -12.39 -21.65
CA ASP A 39 2.06 -11.37 -22.22
C ASP A 39 2.54 -10.84 -23.59
N THR A 40 3.82 -11.04 -23.93
CA THR A 40 4.39 -10.58 -25.21
C THR A 40 4.05 -11.51 -26.40
N MET A 41 3.46 -12.69 -26.17
CA MET A 41 3.09 -13.61 -27.26
C MET A 41 1.62 -13.50 -27.72
N ALA A 42 0.85 -12.52 -27.24
CA ALA A 42 -0.58 -12.37 -27.55
C ALA A 42 -0.97 -11.00 -28.16
N GLN A 43 -0.07 -10.32 -28.87
CA GLN A 43 -0.44 -9.19 -29.74
C GLN A 43 0.07 -9.41 -31.17
N GLU A 44 -0.79 -9.99 -32.00
CA GLU A 44 -0.70 -9.87 -33.45
C GLU A 44 -0.88 -8.39 -33.86
N PRO A 45 -0.08 -7.88 -34.82
CA PRO A 45 -0.13 -6.47 -35.21
C PRO A 45 -1.22 -6.24 -36.26
N VAL A 46 -2.22 -5.39 -35.96
CA VAL A 46 -3.17 -4.92 -36.97
C VAL A 46 -3.29 -3.39 -36.94
N VAL A 47 -2.52 -2.81 -37.87
CA VAL A 47 -2.84 -1.68 -38.75
C VAL A 47 -3.23 -0.33 -38.11
N VAL A 48 -2.28 0.59 -38.22
CA VAL A 48 -2.45 2.04 -38.14
C VAL A 48 -3.22 2.50 -39.38
N GLU A 49 -4.39 3.13 -39.22
CA GLU A 49 -4.95 3.98 -40.28
C GLU A 49 -5.51 5.27 -39.68
N ASP A 50 -4.92 6.35 -40.18
CA ASP A 50 -5.07 7.75 -39.83
C ASP A 50 -6.32 8.31 -40.52
N VAL A 51 -7.25 8.91 -39.76
CA VAL A 51 -8.20 9.89 -40.34
C VAL A 51 -8.61 10.90 -39.29
N ALA A 52 -7.95 12.05 -39.34
CA ALA A 52 -8.43 13.30 -38.81
C ALA A 52 -9.78 13.70 -39.44
N SER A 53 -10.77 14.08 -38.62
CA SER A 53 -11.76 15.09 -39.00
C SER A 53 -12.42 15.68 -37.76
N GLU A 54 -12.07 16.92 -37.45
CA GLU A 54 -12.83 17.82 -36.58
C GLU A 54 -14.28 17.94 -37.10
N THR A 55 -15.28 17.87 -36.22
CA THR A 55 -16.27 18.96 -36.08
C THR A 55 -17.19 18.75 -34.86
N ALA A 56 -17.24 19.81 -34.06
CA ALA A 56 -18.09 20.12 -32.93
C ALA A 56 -19.52 19.54 -32.90
N ALA A 57 -19.90 18.98 -31.74
CA ALA A 57 -21.18 19.28 -31.10
C ALA A 57 -21.10 18.95 -29.60
N ALA A 58 -21.33 19.98 -28.78
CA ALA A 58 -21.36 19.90 -27.34
C ALA A 58 -22.54 19.04 -26.84
N VAL A 59 -22.24 18.05 -26.00
CA VAL A 59 -23.15 17.55 -24.97
C VAL A 59 -22.37 17.47 -23.67
N VAL A 60 -22.64 18.44 -22.79
CA VAL A 60 -22.28 18.36 -21.39
C VAL A 60 -23.24 17.39 -20.73
N GLU A 61 -22.77 16.20 -20.39
CA GLU A 61 -23.25 15.46 -19.21
C GLU A 61 -22.14 14.54 -18.67
N LYS A 62 -21.30 15.14 -17.82
CA LYS A 62 -20.95 14.64 -16.48
C LYS A 62 -20.98 13.11 -16.32
N LYS A 63 -19.80 12.48 -16.21
CA LYS A 63 -19.26 11.93 -14.94
C LYS A 63 -17.97 11.12 -15.15
N GLU A 64 -16.88 11.70 -14.67
CA GLU A 64 -15.67 11.03 -14.13
C GLU A 64 -14.83 10.17 -15.10
N GLU A 65 -14.21 10.82 -16.08
CA GLU A 65 -12.76 10.69 -16.19
C GLU A 65 -12.14 11.81 -15.35
N ALA A 66 -11.52 11.46 -14.22
CA ALA A 66 -10.52 12.32 -13.59
C ALA A 66 -9.71 11.55 -12.54
N SER A 67 -8.41 11.51 -12.79
CA SER A 67 -7.38 11.74 -11.79
C SER A 67 -7.04 10.59 -10.85
N ALA A 68 -5.98 9.88 -11.25
CA ALA A 68 -4.87 9.63 -10.35
C ALA A 68 -4.42 10.96 -9.71
N GLY A 69 -5.05 11.33 -8.59
CA GLY A 69 -4.80 12.57 -7.90
C GLY A 69 -5.16 12.41 -6.43
N GLU A 70 -4.13 12.42 -5.59
CA GLU A 70 -4.17 12.84 -4.19
C GLU A 70 -5.46 12.48 -3.44
N ILE A 71 -5.50 11.28 -2.87
CA ILE A 71 -6.58 10.87 -1.97
C ILE A 71 -6.61 11.88 -0.81
N GLU A 72 -7.64 12.73 -0.77
CA GLU A 72 -7.84 13.67 0.32
C GLU A 72 -7.87 12.92 1.66
N PRO A 73 -7.06 13.34 2.65
CA PRO A 73 -6.91 12.63 3.92
C PRO A 73 -8.25 12.45 4.66
N ALA A 74 -9.17 13.40 4.49
CA ALA A 74 -10.52 13.36 5.06
C ALA A 74 -11.33 12.12 4.65
N ARG A 75 -11.18 11.64 3.40
CA ARG A 75 -11.90 10.43 2.94
C ARG A 75 -11.34 9.14 3.54
N VAL A 76 -10.05 9.13 3.87
CA VAL A 76 -9.40 7.99 4.52
C VAL A 76 -9.83 7.91 5.98
N GLU A 77 -9.86 9.05 6.68
CA GLU A 77 -10.30 9.16 8.07
C GLU A 77 -11.71 8.59 8.28
N GLU A 78 -12.66 8.98 7.43
CA GLU A 78 -14.05 8.49 7.52
C GLU A 78 -14.14 6.97 7.36
N LYS A 79 -13.40 6.41 6.40
CA LYS A 79 -13.37 4.96 6.18
C LYS A 79 -12.72 4.23 7.36
N VAL A 80 -11.65 4.80 7.92
CA VAL A 80 -10.94 4.25 9.08
C VAL A 80 -11.84 4.24 10.30
N LEU A 81 -12.53 5.34 10.59
CA LEU A 81 -13.53 5.40 11.67
C LEU A 81 -14.65 4.38 11.46
N ALA A 82 -15.18 4.25 10.24
CA ALA A 82 -16.21 3.27 9.94
C ALA A 82 -15.72 1.83 10.14
N ALA A 83 -14.45 1.53 9.81
CA ALA A 83 -13.86 0.23 10.04
C ALA A 83 -13.69 -0.08 11.54
N ILE A 84 -13.18 0.88 12.32
CA ILE A 84 -12.98 0.72 13.76
C ILE A 84 -14.31 0.69 14.53
N ALA A 85 -15.33 1.44 14.07
CA ALA A 85 -16.67 1.38 14.65
C ALA A 85 -17.32 0.00 14.45
N LYS A 86 -17.06 -0.65 13.30
CA LYS A 86 -17.51 -2.03 13.04
C LYS A 86 -16.76 -3.06 13.88
N GLN A 87 -15.46 -2.84 14.11
CA GLN A 87 -14.62 -3.74 14.90
C GLN A 87 -13.74 -2.96 15.89
N PRO A 88 -14.28 -2.60 17.07
CA PRO A 88 -13.50 -1.97 18.12
C PRO A 88 -12.40 -2.92 18.61
N GLY A 89 -11.19 -2.38 18.83
CA GLY A 89 -10.03 -3.19 19.19
C GLY A 89 -9.41 -3.92 18.00
N ILE A 90 -9.65 -3.47 16.76
CA ILE A 90 -8.90 -3.98 15.61
C ILE A 90 -7.41 -3.64 15.77
N LYS A 91 -6.53 -4.60 15.45
CA LYS A 91 -5.09 -4.35 15.45
C LYS A 91 -4.71 -3.44 14.29
N GLN A 92 -3.82 -2.49 14.52
CA GLN A 92 -3.29 -1.59 13.50
C GLN A 92 -2.67 -2.35 12.30
N THR A 93 -2.09 -3.52 12.55
CA THR A 93 -1.58 -4.43 11.51
C THR A 93 -2.68 -5.03 10.63
N GLU A 94 -3.85 -5.33 11.20
CA GLU A 94 -5.02 -5.81 10.47
C GLU A 94 -5.70 -4.67 9.72
N LEU A 95 -5.67 -3.45 10.25
CA LEU A 95 -6.15 -2.29 9.51
C LEU A 95 -5.33 -2.09 8.21
N TYR A 96 -4.02 -2.36 8.21
CA TYR A 96 -3.21 -2.28 6.99
C TYR A 96 -3.59 -3.29 5.91
N THR A 97 -4.15 -4.45 6.26
CA THR A 97 -4.57 -5.42 5.25
C THR A 97 -5.88 -4.98 4.60
N ILE A 98 -6.80 -4.39 5.39
CA ILE A 98 -8.07 -3.82 4.90
C ILE A 98 -7.82 -2.62 3.97
N PHE A 99 -6.87 -1.76 4.33
CA PHE A 99 -6.49 -0.57 3.56
C PHE A 99 -5.24 -0.80 2.70
N SER A 100 -5.05 -2.01 2.18
CA SER A 100 -3.87 -2.38 1.38
C SER A 100 -3.71 -1.58 0.08
N ALA A 101 -4.81 -1.04 -0.46
CA ALA A 101 -4.81 -0.14 -1.60
C ALA A 101 -4.31 1.28 -1.26
N GLU A 102 -4.24 1.64 0.03
CA GLU A 102 -3.80 2.97 0.48
C GLU A 102 -2.34 2.97 0.93
N ASN A 103 -1.69 4.14 0.87
CA ASN A 103 -0.30 4.26 1.27
C ASN A 103 -0.14 4.09 2.79
N LYS A 104 0.55 3.03 3.22
CA LYS A 104 0.83 2.72 4.62
C LYS A 104 1.37 3.91 5.43
N LYS A 105 2.23 4.75 4.83
CA LYS A 105 2.81 5.93 5.49
C LYS A 105 1.76 7.01 5.72
N GLN A 106 0.85 7.21 4.77
CA GLN A 106 -0.27 8.13 4.92
C GLN A 106 -1.23 7.62 6.00
N LEU A 107 -1.60 6.34 5.99
CA LEU A 107 -2.47 5.76 7.01
C LEU A 107 -1.87 5.87 8.42
N GLN A 108 -0.55 5.68 8.57
CA GLN A 108 0.15 5.91 9.84
C GLN A 108 0.05 7.35 10.33
N ARG A 109 0.19 8.32 9.42
CA ARG A 109 0.07 9.74 9.74
C ARG A 109 -1.36 10.07 10.18
N VAL A 110 -2.34 9.62 9.41
CA VAL A 110 -3.77 9.81 9.69
C VAL A 110 -4.15 9.20 11.04
N LEU A 111 -3.78 7.93 11.30
CA LEU A 111 -4.06 7.29 12.59
C LEU A 111 -3.41 8.01 13.79
N LYS A 112 -2.25 8.63 13.58
CA LYS A 112 -1.60 9.44 14.63
C LYS A 112 -2.37 10.73 14.85
N GLU A 113 -2.69 11.44 13.78
CA GLU A 113 -3.44 12.70 13.83
C GLU A 113 -4.83 12.52 14.45
N MET A 114 -5.56 11.47 14.10
CA MET A 114 -6.85 11.12 14.70
C MET A 114 -6.74 10.79 16.20
N ALA A 115 -5.63 10.16 16.63
CA ALA A 115 -5.39 9.89 18.04
C ALA A 115 -5.08 11.19 18.81
N ASP A 116 -4.27 12.07 18.21
CA ASP A 116 -3.91 13.37 18.79
C ASP A 116 -5.16 14.29 18.89
N ASN A 117 -6.09 14.18 17.93
CA ASN A 117 -7.38 14.87 17.91
C ASN A 117 -8.46 14.22 18.81
N GLY A 118 -8.16 13.09 19.45
CA GLY A 118 -9.09 12.39 20.35
C GLY A 118 -10.24 11.64 19.65
N GLN A 119 -10.22 11.53 18.32
CA GLN A 119 -11.21 10.78 17.54
C GLN A 119 -11.01 9.25 17.63
N LEU A 120 -9.82 8.84 18.09
CA LEU A 120 -9.39 7.45 18.16
C LEU A 120 -8.59 7.24 19.46
N LYS A 121 -8.81 6.12 20.12
CA LYS A 121 -7.93 5.63 21.20
C LYS A 121 -6.99 4.55 20.66
N ARG A 122 -5.71 4.67 21.02
CA ARG A 122 -4.66 3.70 20.66
C ARG A 122 -4.12 3.08 21.93
N GLU A 123 -4.29 1.76 22.07
CA GLU A 123 -3.71 1.01 23.19
C GLU A 123 -2.59 0.11 22.67
N LYS A 124 -1.44 0.12 23.35
CA LYS A 124 -0.29 -0.68 22.91
C LYS A 124 -0.50 -2.14 23.31
N GLU A 125 -0.48 -3.04 22.33
CA GLU A 125 -0.55 -4.49 22.54
C GLU A 125 0.65 -5.16 21.86
N GLY A 126 1.65 -5.54 22.66
CA GLY A 126 2.90 -6.13 22.17
C GLY A 126 3.65 -5.19 21.21
N SER A 127 3.79 -5.61 19.95
CA SER A 127 4.45 -4.87 18.87
C SER A 127 3.49 -4.06 17.99
N SER A 128 2.19 -4.04 18.32
CA SER A 128 1.15 -3.34 17.56
C SER A 128 0.31 -2.46 18.48
N TYR A 129 -0.68 -1.79 17.89
CA TYR A 129 -1.66 -1.00 18.63
C TYR A 129 -3.07 -1.52 18.33
N LEU A 130 -3.88 -1.62 19.37
CA LEU A 130 -5.33 -1.78 19.25
C LEU A 130 -5.95 -0.42 19.04
N LEU A 131 -6.92 -0.38 18.13
CA LEU A 131 -7.59 0.83 17.70
C LEU A 131 -9.04 0.79 18.21
N PHE A 132 -9.42 1.80 18.97
CA PHE A 132 -10.76 1.95 19.54
C PHE A 132 -11.36 3.29 19.11
N PRO A 133 -12.70 3.39 19.01
CA PRO A 133 -13.37 4.67 18.82
C PRO A 133 -13.06 5.61 20.01
N GLY A 134 -12.81 6.89 19.69
CA GLY A 134 -12.48 7.96 20.66
C GLY A 134 -13.60 8.25 21.65
#